data_AF-A0A413ZID4-F1
#
_entry.id   AF-A0A413ZID4-F1
#
_cell.length_a   1.000
_cell.length_b   1.000
_cell.length_c   1.000
_cell.angle_alpha   90.00
_cell.angle_beta   90.00
_cell.angle_gamma   90.00
#
_symmetry.space_group_name_H-M   'P 1'
#
loop_
_entity.id
_entity.type
_entity.pdbx_description
1 polymer ?
#
loop_
_entity_poly.entity_id
_entity_poly.type
_entity_poly.pdbx_seq_one_letter_code
_entity_poly.pdbx_strand_id
1 'polypeptide(L)'
;MNENVKKVVARILKDIQVEMSDEFDKNFERQAFFSEKWQRRKSPIRNEGRTILTDTGALRKSIGSRTTENSITFFTSLPYAAIHNDGGEIVVTKRMKRFFWHKYYEATGAFGRRKDGKLRKDKRNVRLDTEADFWMFMALKKAGSTIRIPRRRFLGTSPEVEKAVREIVEENLTEYFTIEYNIIRK
;
A
#
# COMPACT_ATOMS: atom_id res chain seq x y z
N MET A 1 -2.37 -36.33 -12.93
CA MET A 1 -1.61 -35.36 -13.74
C MET A 1 -0.22 -35.94 -13.98
N ASN A 2 0.28 -35.89 -15.22
CA ASN A 2 1.64 -36.35 -15.55
C ASN A 2 2.67 -35.61 -14.67
N GLU A 3 3.65 -36.32 -14.12
CA GLU A 3 4.68 -35.75 -13.23
C GLU A 3 5.48 -34.62 -13.91
N ASN A 4 5.69 -34.70 -15.22
CA ASN A 4 6.32 -33.62 -15.99
C ASN A 4 5.45 -32.35 -15.98
N VAL A 5 4.14 -32.49 -16.19
CA VAL A 5 3.20 -31.36 -16.18
C VAL A 5 3.13 -30.71 -14.80
N LYS A 6 3.18 -31.50 -13.71
CA LYS A 6 3.24 -30.95 -12.34
C LYS A 6 4.48 -30.08 -12.13
N LYS A 7 5.65 -30.52 -12.62
CA LYS A 7 6.89 -29.75 -12.54
C LYS A 7 6.81 -28.42 -13.30
N VAL A 8 6.23 -28.44 -14.49
CA VAL A 8 6.03 -27.22 -15.31
C VAL A 8 5.09 -26.24 -14.59
N VAL A 9 3.95 -26.71 -14.08
CA VAL A 9 3.03 -25.85 -13.30
C VAL A 9 3.71 -25.27 -12.07
N ALA A 10 4.48 -26.08 -11.33
CA ALA A 10 5.21 -25.59 -10.16
C ALA A 10 6.24 -24.50 -10.53
N ARG A 11 6.92 -24.64 -11.67
CA ARG A 11 7.87 -23.64 -12.19
C ARG A 11 7.16 -22.35 -12.59
N ILE A 12 6.07 -22.45 -13.36
CA ILE A 12 5.22 -21.30 -13.71
C ILE A 12 4.77 -20.54 -12.46
N LEU A 13 4.22 -21.26 -11.46
CA LEU A 13 3.75 -20.63 -10.23
C LEU A 13 4.89 -19.98 -9.44
N LYS A 14 6.10 -20.55 -9.51
CA LYS A 14 7.29 -19.97 -8.87
C LYS A 14 7.75 -18.70 -9.56
N ASP A 15 7.74 -18.66 -10.88
CA ASP A 15 8.13 -17.49 -11.66
C ASP A 15 7.10 -16.35 -11.46
N ILE A 16 5.80 -16.67 -11.51
CA ILE A 16 4.73 -15.72 -11.16
C ILE A 16 4.93 -15.20 -9.73
N GLN A 17 5.27 -16.08 -8.78
CA GLN A 17 5.52 -15.66 -7.40
C GLN A 17 6.61 -14.60 -7.32
N VAL A 18 7.75 -14.83 -7.97
CA VAL A 18 8.91 -13.94 -7.92
C VAL A 18 8.59 -12.61 -8.60
N GLU A 19 8.14 -12.65 -9.86
CA GLU A 19 7.89 -11.46 -10.66
C GLU A 19 6.80 -10.58 -10.03
N MET A 20 5.65 -11.16 -9.67
CA MET A 20 4.55 -10.39 -9.11
C MET A 20 4.84 -9.86 -7.71
N SER A 21 5.62 -10.58 -6.89
CA SER A 21 6.05 -10.05 -5.59
C SER A 21 6.90 -8.79 -5.75
N ASP A 22 7.83 -8.80 -6.72
CA ASP A 22 8.68 -7.66 -7.03
C ASP A 22 7.88 -6.49 -7.61
N GLU A 23 6.95 -6.75 -8.55
CA GLU A 23 6.10 -5.69 -9.11
C GLU A 23 5.16 -5.05 -8.10
N PHE A 24 4.56 -5.84 -7.18
CA PHE A 24 3.75 -5.28 -6.09
C PHE A 24 4.59 -4.48 -5.09
N ASP A 25 5.86 -4.85 -4.89
CA ASP A 25 6.79 -4.11 -4.04
C ASP A 25 7.18 -2.75 -4.67
N LYS A 26 7.53 -2.76 -5.97
CA LYS A 26 7.84 -1.55 -6.76
C LYS A 26 6.69 -0.53 -6.80
N ASN A 27 5.44 -0.96 -6.65
CA ASN A 27 4.29 -0.04 -6.57
C ASN A 27 4.43 1.01 -5.46
N PHE A 28 5.06 0.66 -4.32
CA PHE A 28 5.31 1.61 -3.23
C PHE A 28 6.36 2.67 -3.57
N GLU A 29 7.34 2.30 -4.40
CA GLU A 29 8.37 3.20 -4.89
C GLU A 29 7.81 4.13 -5.96
N ARG A 30 7.03 3.57 -6.89
CA ARG A 30 6.30 4.32 -7.94
C ARG A 30 5.21 5.22 -7.37
N GLN A 31 4.69 4.91 -6.17
CA GLN A 31 3.46 5.48 -5.61
C GLN A 31 2.26 5.34 -6.57
N ALA A 32 2.18 4.17 -7.19
CA ALA A 32 1.20 3.85 -8.22
C ALA A 32 0.91 2.35 -8.18
N PHE A 33 -0.29 1.96 -8.60
CA PHE A 33 -0.58 0.58 -8.97
C PHE A 33 -0.23 0.40 -10.44
N PHE A 34 0.98 -0.09 -10.73
CA PHE A 34 1.53 -0.09 -12.09
C PHE A 34 1.48 1.31 -12.70
N SER A 35 0.59 1.53 -13.67
CA SER A 35 0.38 2.81 -14.35
C SER A 35 -0.56 3.77 -13.58
N GLU A 36 -1.38 3.28 -12.65
CA GLU A 36 -2.40 4.06 -11.94
C GLU A 36 -1.81 4.77 -10.70
N LYS A 37 -1.51 6.06 -10.80
CA LYS A 37 -0.94 6.84 -9.69
C LYS A 37 -1.88 6.96 -8.50
N TRP A 38 -1.33 6.77 -7.30
CA TRP A 38 -2.10 6.92 -6.07
C TRP A 38 -2.46 8.37 -5.79
N GLN A 39 -3.66 8.57 -5.22
CA GLN A 39 -4.10 9.89 -4.83
C GLN A 39 -3.23 10.48 -3.72
N ARG A 40 -2.70 11.68 -3.98
CA ARG A 40 -1.87 12.45 -3.05
C ARG A 40 -2.58 12.72 -1.72
N ARG A 41 -1.79 12.77 -0.64
CA ARG A 41 -2.29 13.11 0.69
C ARG A 41 -2.71 14.59 0.71
N LYS A 42 -3.82 14.88 1.40
CA LYS A 42 -4.29 16.25 1.64
C LYS A 42 -3.98 16.77 3.06
N SER A 43 -3.63 15.87 3.99
CA SER A 43 -3.36 16.25 5.38
C SER A 43 -2.03 17.00 5.50
N PRO A 44 -1.97 18.08 6.31
CA PRO A 44 -0.75 18.84 6.57
C PRO A 44 0.22 18.10 7.52
N ILE A 45 -0.22 17.01 8.16
CA ILE A 45 0.61 16.16 9.02
C ILE A 45 1.62 15.43 8.13
N ARG A 46 2.75 16.11 7.89
CA ARG A 46 3.80 15.67 6.99
C ARG A 46 4.90 15.02 7.80
N ASN A 47 5.12 13.72 7.57
CA ASN A 47 6.44 13.15 7.77
C ASN A 47 7.27 13.56 6.55
N GLU A 48 8.08 14.61 6.69
CA GLU A 48 8.85 15.19 5.58
C GLU A 48 9.69 14.11 4.89
N GLY A 49 9.51 13.95 3.57
CA GLY A 49 10.26 13.00 2.74
C GLY A 49 9.67 11.58 2.64
N ARG A 50 8.61 11.23 3.38
CA ARG A 50 8.04 9.87 3.29
C ARG A 50 7.07 9.69 2.13
N THR A 51 7.14 8.53 1.47
CA THR A 51 6.27 8.18 0.35
C THR A 51 4.84 7.83 0.81
N ILE A 52 3.90 7.82 -0.12
CA ILE A 52 2.52 7.41 0.17
C ILE A 52 2.50 5.94 0.60
N LEU A 53 1.67 5.59 1.59
CA LEU A 53 1.58 4.24 2.19
C LEU A 53 2.87 3.72 2.87
N THR A 54 3.92 4.54 2.96
CA THR A 54 5.16 4.19 3.63
C THR A 54 5.37 5.07 4.83
N ASP A 55 5.31 4.48 6.02
CA ASP A 55 5.70 5.15 7.27
C ASP A 55 6.87 4.42 7.93
N THR A 56 6.61 3.24 8.50
CA THR A 56 7.62 2.27 8.96
C THR A 56 7.99 1.24 7.89
N GLY A 57 7.25 1.21 6.78
CA GLY A 57 7.34 0.17 5.74
C GLY A 57 6.59 -1.13 6.07
N ALA A 58 5.87 -1.21 7.20
CA ALA A 58 5.15 -2.42 7.61
C ALA A 58 4.15 -2.92 6.55
N LEU A 59 3.43 -2.00 5.88
CA LEU A 59 2.45 -2.39 4.84
C LEU A 59 3.13 -3.04 3.63
N ARG A 60 4.20 -2.44 3.11
CA ARG A 60 5.02 -3.01 2.02
C ARG A 60 5.53 -4.40 2.39
N LYS A 61 6.10 -4.56 3.59
CA LYS A 61 6.61 -5.83 4.12
C LYS A 61 5.53 -6.87 4.46
N SER A 62 4.27 -6.46 4.55
CA SER A 62 3.17 -7.37 4.89
C SER A 62 2.67 -8.19 3.70
N ILE A 63 3.08 -7.83 2.49
CA ILE A 63 2.69 -8.53 1.27
C ILE A 63 3.38 -9.89 1.28
N GLY A 64 2.57 -10.94 1.18
CA GLY A 64 3.01 -12.31 1.10
C GLY A 64 2.28 -13.04 -0.01
N SER A 65 2.78 -14.22 -0.33
CA SER A 65 2.16 -15.13 -1.29
C SER A 65 2.06 -16.54 -0.71
N ARG A 66 1.02 -17.26 -1.09
CA ARG A 66 0.82 -18.67 -0.77
C ARG A 66 0.55 -19.42 -2.07
N THR A 67 1.32 -20.46 -2.32
CA THR A 67 1.19 -21.30 -3.51
C THR A 67 0.60 -22.64 -3.10
N THR A 68 -0.37 -23.12 -3.88
CA THR A 68 -0.91 -24.49 -3.83
C THR A 68 -0.39 -25.26 -5.05
N GLU A 69 -0.89 -26.47 -5.29
CA GLU A 69 -0.50 -27.24 -6.48
C GLU A 69 -0.83 -26.52 -7.79
N ASN A 70 -1.94 -25.76 -7.84
CA ASN A 70 -2.48 -25.21 -9.08
C ASN A 70 -2.79 -23.70 -9.01
N SER A 71 -2.47 -23.04 -7.90
CA SER A 71 -2.80 -21.62 -7.73
C SER A 71 -1.79 -20.90 -6.86
N ILE A 72 -1.74 -19.59 -7.05
CA ILE A 72 -1.01 -18.66 -6.20
C ILE A 72 -1.97 -17.59 -5.68
N THR A 73 -1.87 -17.26 -4.39
CA THR A 73 -2.66 -16.21 -3.76
C THR A 73 -1.73 -15.22 -3.09
N PHE A 74 -1.83 -13.95 -3.48
CA PHE A 74 -1.16 -12.86 -2.80
C PHE A 74 -2.06 -12.27 -1.73
N PHE A 75 -1.50 -11.94 -0.57
CA PHE A 75 -2.24 -11.45 0.58
C PHE A 75 -1.42 -10.43 1.35
N THR A 76 -2.09 -9.77 2.30
CA THR A 76 -1.47 -8.89 3.30
C THR A 76 -1.86 -9.38 4.68
N SER A 77 -0.92 -9.38 5.61
CA SER A 77 -1.16 -9.77 7.01
C SER A 77 -1.76 -8.65 7.86
N LEU A 78 -1.94 -7.44 7.32
CA LEU A 78 -2.38 -6.28 8.10
C LEU A 78 -3.87 -5.99 7.91
N PRO A 79 -4.66 -5.84 9.00
CA PRO A 79 -6.11 -5.67 8.90
C PRO A 79 -6.52 -4.35 8.24
N TYR A 80 -5.69 -3.31 8.37
CA TYR A 80 -5.97 -1.99 7.77
C TYR A 80 -5.56 -1.91 6.29
N ALA A 81 -4.95 -2.95 5.73
CA ALA A 81 -4.45 -2.92 4.37
C ALA A 81 -5.59 -2.82 3.34
N ALA A 82 -6.72 -3.50 3.60
CA ALA A 82 -7.89 -3.51 2.72
C ALA A 82 -8.44 -2.08 2.47
N ILE A 83 -8.63 -1.28 3.52
CA ILE A 83 -9.17 0.09 3.35
C ILE A 83 -8.22 1.02 2.60
N HIS A 84 -6.91 0.73 2.60
CA HIS A 84 -5.97 1.44 1.74
C HIS A 84 -6.02 0.91 0.30
N ASN A 85 -6.08 -0.41 0.12
CA ASN A 85 -6.05 -1.04 -1.19
C ASN A 85 -7.28 -0.73 -2.03
N ASP A 86 -8.47 -0.80 -1.42
CA ASP A 86 -9.75 -0.68 -2.11
C ASP A 86 -10.39 0.70 -1.91
N GLY A 87 -9.88 1.47 -0.94
CA GLY A 87 -10.53 2.67 -0.45
C GLY A 87 -11.73 2.32 0.43
N GLY A 88 -12.41 3.35 0.91
CA GLY A 88 -13.62 3.14 1.70
C GLY A 88 -13.94 4.31 2.62
N GLU A 89 -14.82 4.06 3.58
CA GLU A 89 -15.26 5.05 4.53
C GLU A 89 -15.07 4.57 5.97
N ILE A 90 -14.63 5.47 6.84
CA ILE A 90 -14.51 5.23 8.27
C ILE A 90 -15.56 6.08 8.99
N VAL A 91 -16.41 5.44 9.78
CA VAL A 91 -17.39 6.13 10.62
C VAL A 91 -16.67 6.76 11.82
N VAL A 92 -16.88 8.05 12.02
CA VAL A 92 -16.32 8.81 13.14
C VAL A 92 -17.00 8.40 14.44
N THR A 93 -16.24 7.77 15.33
CA THR A 93 -16.75 7.36 16.64
C THR A 93 -16.49 8.41 17.72
N LYS A 94 -17.23 8.36 18.83
CA LYS A 94 -16.96 9.22 20.00
C LYS A 94 -15.54 9.02 20.55
N ARG A 95 -15.01 7.79 20.49
CA ARG A 95 -13.63 7.47 20.92
C ARG A 95 -12.60 8.13 20.02
N MET A 96 -12.80 8.12 18.70
CA MET A 96 -11.95 8.84 17.74
C MET A 96 -11.93 10.34 18.03
N LYS A 97 -13.08 10.94 18.30
CA LYS A 97 -13.14 12.38 18.66
C LYS A 97 -12.31 12.71 19.90
N ARG A 98 -12.38 11.89 20.96
CA ARG A 98 -11.53 12.06 22.15
C ARG A 98 -10.04 11.97 21.82
N PHE A 99 -9.67 11.01 20.96
CA PHE A 99 -8.30 10.89 20.48
C PHE A 99 -7.86 12.12 19.66
N PHE A 100 -8.72 12.65 18.79
CA PHE A 100 -8.42 13.87 18.03
C PHE A 100 -8.23 15.09 18.93
N TRP A 101 -9.03 15.24 19.98
CA TRP A 101 -8.83 16.27 20.99
C TRP A 101 -7.50 16.11 21.74
N HIS A 102 -7.16 14.89 22.13
CA HIS A 102 -5.85 14.61 22.74
C HIS A 102 -4.71 15.05 21.80
N LYS A 103 -4.78 14.70 20.52
CA LYS A 103 -3.78 15.10 19.53
C LYS A 103 -3.71 16.60 19.30
N TYR A 104 -4.84 17.30 19.33
CA TYR A 104 -4.87 18.76 19.29
C TYR A 104 -4.13 19.37 20.50
N TYR A 105 -4.45 18.94 21.72
CA TYR A 105 -3.80 19.48 22.91
C TYR A 105 -2.30 19.13 22.97
N GLU A 106 -1.91 17.94 22.51
CA GLU A 106 -0.50 17.55 22.36
C GLU A 106 0.25 18.49 21.41
N ALA A 107 -0.32 18.77 20.22
CA ALA A 107 0.29 19.67 19.24
C ALA A 107 0.40 21.12 19.77
N THR A 108 -0.65 21.62 20.43
CA THR A 108 -0.66 22.97 21.00
C THR A 108 0.27 23.14 22.21
N GLY A 109 0.44 22.09 23.03
CA GLY A 109 1.38 22.08 24.14
C GLY A 109 2.85 22.15 23.70
N ALA A 110 3.15 21.75 22.46
CA ALA A 110 4.51 21.74 21.91
C ALA A 110 4.98 23.10 21.34
N PHE A 111 4.14 24.15 21.40
CA PHE A 111 4.50 25.46 20.87
C PHE A 111 5.60 26.16 21.69
N GLY A 112 6.65 26.59 21.01
CA GLY A 112 7.69 27.43 21.60
C GLY A 112 7.18 28.84 21.91
N ARG A 113 7.45 29.34 23.12
CA ARG A 113 7.15 30.73 23.52
C ARG A 113 8.42 31.55 23.63
N ARG A 114 8.29 32.85 23.40
CA ARG A 114 9.32 33.84 23.67
C ARG A 114 9.36 34.18 25.17
N LYS A 115 10.40 34.88 25.62
CA LYS A 115 10.54 35.34 27.01
C LYS A 115 9.37 36.23 27.46
N ASP A 116 8.71 36.92 26.53
CA ASP A 116 7.51 37.76 26.75
C ASP A 116 6.19 36.94 26.78
N GLY A 117 6.26 35.60 26.74
CA GLY A 117 5.10 34.70 26.79
C GLY A 117 4.34 34.54 25.46
N LYS A 118 4.65 35.34 24.43
CA LYS A 118 4.02 35.25 23.11
C LYS A 118 4.54 34.04 22.34
N LEU A 119 3.71 33.52 21.42
CA LEU A 119 4.10 32.42 20.53
C LEU A 119 5.25 32.87 19.62
N ARG A 120 6.28 32.02 19.50
CA ARG A 120 7.38 32.25 18.57
C ARG A 120 6.89 31.97 17.14
N LYS A 121 7.09 32.90 16.20
CA LYS A 121 6.74 32.71 14.78
C LYS A 121 7.88 32.08 13.99
N ASP A 122 8.32 30.88 14.39
CA ASP A 122 9.31 30.12 13.64
C ASP A 122 8.65 29.02 12.78
N LYS A 123 9.41 28.42 11.85
CA LYS A 123 8.89 27.38 10.95
C LYS A 123 8.32 26.17 11.70
N ARG A 124 8.84 25.86 12.88
CA ARG A 124 8.39 24.74 13.71
C ARG A 124 7.00 25.01 14.27
N ASN A 125 6.80 26.18 14.90
CA ASN A 125 5.50 26.56 15.43
C ASN A 125 4.45 26.72 14.33
N VAL A 126 4.79 27.28 13.16
CA VAL A 126 3.84 27.36 12.03
C VAL A 126 3.37 25.97 11.58
N ARG A 127 4.26 24.97 11.55
CA ARG A 127 3.87 23.59 11.23
C ARG A 127 2.96 22.99 12.31
N LEU A 128 3.33 23.15 13.58
CA LEU A 128 2.51 22.69 14.70
C LEU A 128 1.11 23.32 14.70
N ASP A 129 0.99 24.56 14.23
CA ASP A 129 -0.29 25.27 14.07
C ASP A 129 -1.17 24.59 13.03
N THR A 130 -0.62 24.30 11.84
CA THR A 130 -1.36 23.57 10.79
C THR A 130 -1.74 22.14 11.19
N GLU A 131 -0.91 21.45 11.98
CA GLU A 131 -1.24 20.14 12.55
C GLU A 131 -2.33 20.25 13.62
N ALA A 132 -2.24 21.22 14.51
CA ALA A 132 -3.26 21.49 15.52
C ALA A 132 -4.61 21.77 14.86
N ASP A 133 -4.66 22.64 13.85
CA ASP A 133 -5.87 22.93 13.09
C ASP A 133 -6.47 21.67 12.46
N PHE A 134 -5.64 20.81 11.86
CA PHE A 134 -6.12 19.54 11.32
C PHE A 134 -6.78 18.67 12.38
N TRP A 135 -6.14 18.50 13.54
CA TRP A 135 -6.70 17.69 14.63
C TRP A 135 -7.98 18.31 15.21
N MET A 136 -8.04 19.63 15.32
CA MET A 136 -9.23 20.36 15.74
C MET A 136 -10.39 20.11 14.77
N PHE A 137 -10.18 20.25 13.46
CA PHE A 137 -11.22 19.97 12.47
C PHE A 137 -11.71 18.52 12.52
N MET A 138 -10.81 17.56 12.76
CA MET A 138 -11.18 16.16 12.95
C MET A 138 -11.99 15.94 14.23
N ALA A 139 -11.60 16.60 15.33
CA ALA A 139 -12.28 16.53 16.62
C ALA A 139 -13.67 17.17 16.59
N LEU A 140 -13.91 18.14 15.71
CA LEU A 140 -15.20 18.80 15.54
C LEU A 140 -16.19 18.02 14.67
N LYS A 141 -15.75 17.01 13.90
CA LYS A 141 -16.66 16.17 13.09
C LYS A 141 -17.81 15.59 13.91
N LYS A 142 -19.00 15.49 13.30
CA LYS A 142 -20.16 14.85 13.93
C LYS A 142 -19.89 13.35 14.14
N ALA A 143 -20.16 12.83 15.34
CA ALA A 143 -20.09 11.38 15.55
C ALA A 143 -21.15 10.69 14.67
N GLY A 144 -20.76 9.62 13.98
CA GLY A 144 -21.58 8.96 12.96
C GLY A 144 -21.38 9.51 11.54
N SER A 145 -20.67 10.63 11.34
CA SER A 145 -20.24 11.05 10.00
C SER A 145 -19.12 10.16 9.46
N THR A 146 -18.86 10.21 8.16
CA THR A 146 -17.84 9.38 7.53
C THR A 146 -16.60 10.17 7.10
N ILE A 147 -15.46 9.49 7.10
CA ILE A 147 -14.20 9.95 6.52
C ILE A 147 -13.89 9.07 5.32
N ARG A 148 -13.84 9.66 4.14
CA ARG A 148 -13.49 8.96 2.90
C ARG A 148 -11.99 8.74 2.79
N ILE A 149 -11.59 7.48 2.71
CA ILE A 149 -10.24 7.03 2.40
C ILE A 149 -10.17 6.77 0.90
N PRO A 150 -9.29 7.47 0.16
CA PRO A 150 -9.16 7.22 -1.27
C PRO A 150 -8.47 5.88 -1.51
N ARG A 151 -8.87 5.23 -2.60
CA ARG A 151 -8.27 3.99 -3.07
C ARG A 151 -6.82 4.20 -3.47
N ARG A 152 -5.94 3.35 -2.96
CA ARG A 152 -4.50 3.31 -3.27
C ARG A 152 -4.12 1.85 -3.41
N ARG A 153 -4.53 1.26 -4.53
CA ARG A 153 -4.33 -0.15 -4.80
C ARG A 153 -2.84 -0.45 -4.84
N PHE A 154 -2.38 -1.39 -4.06
CA PHE A 154 -0.99 -1.87 -4.11
C PHE A 154 -0.95 -3.37 -4.40
N LEU A 155 -2.08 -4.05 -4.22
CA LEU A 155 -2.26 -5.46 -4.45
C LEU A 155 -3.60 -5.72 -5.16
N GLY A 156 -3.59 -6.57 -6.17
CA GLY A 156 -4.79 -6.97 -6.90
C GLY A 156 -4.51 -7.31 -8.35
N THR A 157 -5.57 -7.51 -9.12
CA THR A 157 -5.49 -7.73 -10.57
C THR A 157 -5.45 -6.42 -11.34
N SER A 158 -4.73 -6.43 -12.45
CA SER A 158 -4.69 -5.36 -13.45
C SER A 158 -4.35 -5.96 -14.82
N PRO A 159 -4.56 -5.22 -15.92
CA PRO A 159 -4.11 -5.65 -17.25
C PRO A 159 -2.60 -5.94 -17.31
N GLU A 160 -1.80 -5.18 -16.56
CA GLU A 160 -0.36 -5.40 -16.43
C GLU A 160 -0.04 -6.72 -15.71
N VAL A 161 -0.78 -7.07 -14.66
CA VAL A 161 -0.66 -8.38 -13.99
C VAL A 161 -0.99 -9.52 -14.94
N GLU A 162 -2.11 -9.41 -15.66
CA GLU A 162 -2.55 -10.45 -16.59
C GLU A 162 -1.56 -10.65 -17.74
N LYS A 163 -0.98 -9.56 -18.23
CA LYS A 163 0.06 -9.59 -19.25
C LYS A 163 1.33 -10.29 -18.74
N ALA A 164 1.85 -9.88 -17.59
CA ALA A 164 3.06 -10.48 -17.02
C ALA A 164 2.87 -11.98 -16.73
N VAL A 165 1.72 -12.36 -16.17
CA VAL A 165 1.38 -13.77 -15.94
C VAL A 165 1.31 -14.55 -17.25
N ARG A 166 0.71 -13.98 -18.30
CA ARG A 166 0.63 -14.62 -19.61
C ARG A 166 2.01 -14.84 -20.22
N GLU A 167 2.88 -13.84 -20.19
CA GLU A 167 4.25 -13.92 -20.71
C GLU A 167 5.03 -15.04 -19.98
N ILE A 168 4.96 -15.10 -18.65
CA ILE A 168 5.61 -16.16 -17.86
C ILE A 168 5.10 -17.55 -18.24
N VAL A 169 3.79 -17.71 -18.42
CA VAL A 169 3.17 -18.98 -18.82
C VAL A 169 3.64 -19.38 -20.21
N GLU A 170 3.62 -18.46 -21.18
CA GLU A 170 4.04 -18.70 -22.56
C GLU A 170 5.52 -19.09 -22.65
N GLU A 171 6.40 -18.40 -21.91
CA GLU A 171 7.82 -18.71 -21.83
C GLU A 171 8.07 -20.12 -21.28
N ASN A 172 7.45 -20.45 -20.15
CA ASN A 172 7.61 -21.75 -19.50
C ASN A 172 7.07 -22.91 -20.35
N LEU A 173 5.92 -22.71 -21.02
CA LEU A 173 5.35 -23.72 -21.92
C LEU A 173 6.23 -23.92 -23.16
N THR A 174 6.73 -22.82 -23.74
CA THR A 174 7.63 -22.89 -24.91
C THR A 174 8.92 -23.63 -24.56
N GLU A 175 9.51 -23.35 -23.40
CA GLU A 175 10.70 -24.05 -22.92
C GLU A 175 10.43 -25.55 -22.72
N TYR A 176 9.30 -25.90 -22.11
CA TYR A 176 8.90 -27.30 -21.91
C TYR A 176 8.79 -28.08 -23.23
N PHE A 177 8.07 -27.52 -24.22
CA PHE A 177 7.89 -28.18 -25.51
C PHE A 177 9.19 -28.22 -26.34
N THR A 178 10.04 -27.19 -26.26
CA THR A 178 11.32 -27.17 -26.98
C THR A 178 12.30 -28.23 -26.46
N ILE A 179 12.31 -28.49 -25.15
CA ILE A 179 13.15 -29.52 -24.53
C ILE A 179 12.64 -30.93 -24.87
N GLU A 180 11.33 -31.17 -24.84
CA GLU A 180 10.76 -32.49 -25.15
C GLU A 180 10.82 -32.85 -26.64
N TYR A 181 10.73 -31.85 -27.53
CA TYR A 181 10.75 -32.06 -28.98
C TYR A 181 12.01 -31.49 -29.62
N ASN A 182 13.19 -32.00 -29.27
CA ASN A 182 14.39 -31.77 -30.06
C ASN A 182 14.15 -32.33 -31.49
N ILE A 183 13.69 -31.48 -32.42
CA ILE A 183 13.39 -31.84 -33.79
C ILE A 183 14.72 -32.11 -34.49
N ILE A 184 15.13 -33.38 -34.54
CA ILE A 184 16.26 -33.82 -35.34
C ILE A 184 15.84 -33.72 -36.81
N ARG A 185 16.30 -32.69 -37.53
CA ARG A 185 16.33 -32.71 -39.00
C ARG A 185 17.44 -33.65 -39.44
N LYS A 186 17.07 -34.72 -40.15
CA LYS A 186 18.00 -35.46 -41.02
C LYS A 186 18.13 -34.73 -42.36
#